data_AF-A0A151NQL5-F1
#
_entry.id   AF-A0A151NQL5-F1
#
_cell.length_a   1.000
_cell.length_b   1.000
_cell.length_c   1.000
_cell.angle_alpha   90.00
_cell.angle_beta   90.00
_cell.angle_gamma   90.00
#
_symmetry.space_group_name_H-M   'P 1'
#
loop_
_entity.id
_entity.type
_entity.pdbx_description
1 polymer ?
#
loop_
_entity_poly.entity_id
_entity_poly.type
_entity_poly.pdbx_seq_one_letter_code
_entity_poly.pdbx_strand_id
1 'polypeptide(L)'
;MAPRSAEPGYLVTKVVAVDADAGQNAWLSYQLLRATEPGLFAVALHSGEVRTSRPLTERDPSRQALVVVAEDNRKPPQSSMATLHELLVDGFSGGHVRLGDAPARQEQEPDGTVTVYLVVSLASISFLFLAAVVSLVVVKLHRSRRAEERYLPAV
;
A
#
# COMPACT_ATOMS: atom_id res chain seq x y z
N MET A 1 10.95 -2.02 -4.13
CA MET A 1 11.13 -1.17 -2.93
C MET A 1 12.04 -1.90 -1.98
N ALA A 2 12.91 -1.18 -1.27
CA ALA A 2 13.82 -1.77 -0.27
C ALA A 2 13.77 -0.97 1.03
N PRO A 3 13.85 -1.63 2.20
CA PRO A 3 13.92 -0.92 3.47
C PRO A 3 15.33 -0.32 3.66
N ARG A 4 15.47 0.83 4.33
CA ARG A 4 16.77 1.40 4.69
C ARG A 4 17.56 0.53 5.68
N SER A 5 16.86 -0.31 6.43
CA SER A 5 17.47 -1.34 7.28
C SER A 5 17.93 -2.58 6.51
N ALA A 6 17.86 -2.59 5.18
CA ALA A 6 18.34 -3.71 4.37
C ALA A 6 19.86 -3.90 4.53
N GLU A 7 20.23 -5.09 4.96
CA GLU A 7 21.62 -5.53 5.01
C GLU A 7 22.20 -5.74 3.60
N PRO A 8 23.54 -5.78 3.44
CA PRO A 8 24.18 -6.18 2.19
C PRO A 8 23.71 -7.55 1.72
N GLY A 9 23.48 -7.69 0.42
CA GLY A 9 22.96 -8.91 -0.20
C GLY A 9 21.44 -9.05 -0.09
N TYR A 10 20.72 -8.06 0.44
CA TYR A 10 19.26 -8.04 0.42
C TYR A 10 18.74 -8.07 -1.01
N LEU A 11 17.79 -8.96 -1.31
CA LEU A 11 17.15 -9.05 -2.62
C LEU A 11 16.10 -7.95 -2.77
N VAL A 12 16.36 -7.01 -3.68
CA VAL A 12 15.48 -5.87 -3.94
C VAL A 12 14.41 -6.24 -4.96
N THR A 13 14.84 -6.81 -6.09
CA THR A 13 13.97 -7.22 -7.19
C THR A 13 14.69 -8.20 -8.11
N LYS A 14 13.99 -8.71 -9.12
CA LYS A 14 14.55 -9.57 -10.16
C LYS A 14 14.14 -9.05 -11.54
N VAL A 15 15.13 -8.85 -12.40
CA VAL A 15 14.94 -8.54 -13.81
C VAL A 15 14.87 -9.85 -14.58
N VAL A 16 13.90 -9.94 -15.49
CA VAL A 16 13.75 -11.09 -16.38
C VAL A 16 13.63 -10.59 -17.80
N ALA A 17 14.51 -11.07 -18.66
CA ALA A 17 14.41 -10.93 -20.11
C ALA A 17 14.10 -12.31 -20.71
N VAL A 18 13.45 -12.31 -21.87
CA VAL A 18 13.03 -13.52 -22.58
C VAL A 18 13.56 -13.42 -24.00
N ASP A 19 14.26 -14.47 -24.44
CA ASP A 19 14.67 -14.65 -25.83
C ASP A 19 13.82 -15.77 -26.46
N ALA A 20 13.48 -15.63 -27.74
CA ALA A 20 12.71 -16.61 -28.51
C ALA A 20 13.59 -17.75 -29.05
N ASP A 21 14.91 -17.57 -29.02
CA ASP A 21 15.87 -18.57 -29.44
C ASP A 21 15.92 -19.77 -28.48
N ALA A 22 16.58 -20.83 -28.92
CA ALA A 22 16.82 -22.02 -28.13
C ALA A 22 18.32 -22.30 -27.99
N GLY A 23 18.68 -23.12 -26.99
CA GLY A 23 20.06 -23.49 -26.73
C GLY A 23 20.89 -22.29 -26.24
N GLN A 24 22.15 -22.20 -26.70
CA GLN A 24 23.10 -21.23 -26.17
C GLN A 24 22.76 -19.78 -26.54
N ASN A 25 22.04 -19.55 -27.63
CA ASN A 25 21.60 -18.22 -28.04
C ASN A 25 20.54 -17.64 -27.09
N ALA A 26 19.78 -18.50 -26.41
CA ALA A 26 18.78 -18.12 -25.42
C ALA A 26 19.38 -17.80 -24.05
N TRP A 27 20.69 -18.02 -23.86
CA TRP A 27 21.34 -17.76 -22.60
C TRP A 27 21.62 -16.26 -22.47
N LEU A 28 20.87 -15.63 -21.57
CA LEU A 28 20.97 -14.21 -21.27
C LEU A 28 21.94 -13.92 -20.13
N SER A 29 22.66 -12.81 -20.26
CA SER A 29 23.47 -12.21 -19.21
C SER A 29 22.92 -10.84 -18.83
N TYR A 30 23.00 -10.46 -17.56
CA TYR A 30 22.45 -9.22 -17.02
C TYR A 30 23.55 -8.37 -16.41
N GLN A 31 23.53 -7.07 -16.69
CA GLN A 31 24.53 -6.13 -16.18
C GLN A 31 23.90 -4.81 -15.75
N LEU A 32 24.41 -4.23 -14.66
CA LEU A 32 24.02 -2.90 -14.22
C LEU A 32 24.83 -1.85 -14.98
N LEU A 33 24.17 -1.16 -15.91
CA LEU A 33 24.82 -0.15 -16.75
C LEU A 33 24.91 1.21 -16.04
N ARG A 34 23.88 1.58 -15.27
CA ARG A 34 23.83 2.84 -14.54
C ARG A 34 22.99 2.70 -13.27
N ALA A 35 23.38 3.42 -12.22
CA ALA A 35 22.61 3.58 -11.01
C ALA A 35 22.61 5.04 -10.56
N THR A 36 21.55 5.48 -9.89
CA THR A 36 21.54 6.77 -9.19
C THR A 36 22.67 6.84 -8.17
N GLU A 37 22.83 5.80 -7.36
CA GLU A 37 23.93 5.67 -6.42
C GLU A 37 24.87 4.52 -6.84
N PRO A 38 26.04 4.83 -7.43
CA PRO A 38 26.99 3.82 -7.88
C PRO A 38 27.45 2.91 -6.73
N GLY A 39 27.44 1.60 -6.99
CA GLY A 39 27.88 0.61 -6.00
C GLY A 39 26.90 0.35 -4.85
N LEU A 40 25.72 0.97 -4.83
CA LEU A 40 24.67 0.61 -3.86
C LEU A 40 23.98 -0.71 -4.22
N PHE A 41 23.80 -0.96 -5.52
CA PHE A 41 23.17 -2.17 -6.02
C PHE A 41 24.11 -2.94 -6.95
N ALA A 42 23.90 -4.25 -7.01
CA ALA A 42 24.53 -5.14 -7.98
C ALA A 42 23.46 -6.02 -8.63
N VAL A 43 23.70 -6.40 -9.88
CA VAL A 43 22.86 -7.32 -10.64
C VAL A 43 23.62 -8.63 -10.82
N ALA A 44 23.00 -9.74 -10.46
CA ALA A 44 23.58 -11.07 -10.65
C ALA A 44 23.56 -11.45 -12.14
N LEU A 45 24.74 -11.79 -12.67
CA LEU A 45 24.99 -11.96 -14.11
C LEU A 45 24.03 -12.91 -14.82
N HIS A 46 23.62 -14.02 -14.18
CA HIS A 46 22.83 -15.07 -14.83
C HIS A 46 21.38 -15.14 -14.36
N SER A 47 21.06 -14.58 -13.19
CA SER A 47 19.71 -14.65 -12.61
C SER A 47 18.94 -13.35 -12.75
N GLY A 48 19.62 -12.23 -13.01
CA GLY A 48 18.99 -10.90 -13.04
C GLY A 48 18.54 -10.40 -11.67
N GLU A 49 18.95 -11.05 -10.57
CA GLU A 49 18.66 -10.60 -9.21
C GLU A 49 19.37 -9.29 -8.92
N VAL A 50 18.62 -8.28 -8.49
CA VAL A 50 19.13 -6.99 -8.04
C VAL A 50 19.25 -7.04 -6.53
N ARG A 51 20.46 -6.88 -6.00
CA ARG A 51 20.76 -6.97 -4.58
C ARG A 51 21.51 -5.74 -4.08
N THR A 52 21.37 -5.43 -2.81
CA THR A 52 22.17 -4.38 -2.15
C THR A 52 23.62 -4.85 -2.06
N SER A 53 24.58 -3.97 -2.37
CA SER A 53 26.02 -4.27 -2.29
C SER A 53 26.65 -3.77 -1.00
N ARG A 54 26.04 -2.77 -0.37
CA ARG A 54 26.45 -2.17 0.90
C ARG A 54 25.23 -1.76 1.73
N PRO A 55 25.40 -1.47 3.03
CA PRO A 55 24.32 -0.93 3.85
C PRO A 55 23.80 0.40 3.28
N LEU A 56 22.49 0.61 3.41
CA LEU A 56 21.85 1.87 3.04
C LEU A 56 22.04 2.88 4.17
N THR A 57 22.27 4.13 3.79
CA THR A 57 22.51 5.25 4.71
C THR A 57 21.47 6.33 4.48
N GLU A 58 21.27 7.24 5.45
CA GLU A 58 20.36 8.38 5.28
C GLU A 58 20.76 9.33 4.14
N ARG A 59 22.03 9.32 3.75
CA ARG A 59 22.56 10.12 2.63
C ARG A 59 22.14 9.57 1.28
N ASP A 60 21.80 8.29 1.20
CA ASP A 60 21.37 7.67 -0.05
C ASP A 60 20.00 8.21 -0.47
N PRO A 61 19.85 8.65 -1.73
CA PRO A 61 18.60 9.21 -2.22
C PRO A 61 17.47 8.18 -2.13
N SER A 62 16.30 8.61 -1.66
CA SER A 62 15.16 7.71 -1.46
C SER A 62 14.69 7.10 -2.78
N ARG A 63 14.69 7.87 -3.87
CA ARG A 63 14.38 7.40 -5.21
C ARG A 63 15.67 7.00 -5.94
N GLN A 64 15.74 5.73 -6.31
CA GLN A 64 16.84 5.13 -7.03
C GLN A 64 16.36 4.76 -8.44
N ALA A 65 17.19 5.02 -9.44
CA ALA A 65 16.98 4.57 -10.80
C ALA A 65 18.14 3.66 -11.21
N LEU A 66 17.83 2.46 -11.70
CA LEU A 66 18.81 1.47 -12.14
C LEU A 66 18.54 1.15 -13.60
N VAL A 67 19.58 1.21 -14.42
CA VAL A 67 19.52 0.82 -15.83
C VAL A 67 20.21 -0.51 -15.96
N VAL A 68 19.43 -1.55 -16.27
CA VAL A 68 19.90 -2.92 -16.42
C VAL A 68 19.83 -3.30 -17.89
N VAL A 69 20.93 -3.85 -18.41
CA VAL A 69 21.00 -4.42 -19.75
C VAL A 69 20.96 -5.94 -19.64
N ALA A 70 20.18 -6.57 -20.53
CA ALA A 70 20.20 -8.00 -20.78
C ALA A 70 20.79 -8.24 -22.17
N GLU A 71 21.78 -9.13 -22.28
CA GLU A 71 22.47 -9.46 -23.52
C GLU A 71 22.38 -10.95 -23.79
N ASP A 72 22.06 -11.31 -25.04
CA ASP A 72 22.15 -12.69 -25.51
C ASP A 72 23.59 -13.08 -25.87
N ASN A 73 23.79 -14.34 -26.24
CA ASN A 73 25.09 -14.87 -26.67
C ASN A 73 25.22 -14.99 -28.21
N ARG A 74 24.43 -14.25 -28.99
CA ARG A 74 24.54 -14.25 -30.45
C ARG A 74 25.81 -13.54 -30.91
N LYS A 75 26.15 -13.70 -32.19
CA LYS A 75 27.29 -13.02 -32.84
C LYS A 75 26.79 -12.32 -34.12
N PRO A 76 26.62 -11.00 -34.12
CA PRO A 76 26.81 -10.06 -33.00
C PRO A 76 25.75 -10.25 -31.89
N PRO A 77 26.07 -9.91 -30.63
CA PRO A 77 25.11 -10.02 -29.52
C PRO A 77 24.00 -8.99 -29.66
N GLN A 78 22.78 -9.36 -29.25
CA GLN A 78 21.67 -8.43 -29.12
C GLN A 78 21.44 -8.09 -27.64
N SER A 79 21.22 -6.81 -27.39
CA SER A 79 20.97 -6.28 -26.05
C SER A 79 19.57 -5.68 -25.94
N SER A 80 18.93 -5.84 -24.78
CA SER A 80 17.71 -5.11 -24.39
C SER A 80 17.95 -4.42 -23.06
N MET A 81 17.32 -3.26 -22.83
CA MET A 81 17.58 -2.43 -21.66
C MET A 81 16.27 -2.08 -20.95
N ALA A 82 16.30 -2.11 -19.61
CA ALA A 82 15.18 -1.74 -18.77
C ALA A 82 15.64 -0.77 -17.67
N THR A 83 14.78 0.21 -17.36
CA THR A 83 14.99 1.14 -16.24
C THR A 83 14.08 0.75 -15.09
N LEU A 84 14.67 0.45 -13.93
CA LEU A 84 13.97 0.14 -12.68
C LEU A 84 13.96 1.39 -11.79
N HIS A 85 12.83 1.65 -11.16
CA HIS A 85 12.70 2.68 -10.15
C HIS A 85 12.45 2.04 -8.79
N GLU A 86 13.43 2.16 -7.90
CA GLU A 86 13.38 1.63 -6.55
C GLU A 86 13.17 2.76 -5.54
N LEU A 87 12.32 2.52 -4.54
CA LEU A 87 12.14 3.43 -3.41
C LEU A 87 12.75 2.80 -2.15
N LEU A 88 13.62 3.58 -1.48
CA LEU A 88 14.16 3.28 -0.16
C LEU A 88 13.22 3.82 0.91
N VAL A 89 12.74 2.95 1.79
CA VAL A 89 11.76 3.28 2.85
C VAL A 89 12.29 2.94 4.23
N ASP A 90 11.98 3.71 5.26
CA ASP A 90 12.54 3.49 6.61
C ASP A 90 11.96 2.23 7.30
N GLY A 91 10.85 1.70 6.79
CA GLY A 91 10.27 0.44 7.22
C GLY A 91 9.00 0.09 6.45
N PHE A 92 8.61 -1.17 6.50
CA PHE A 92 7.37 -1.67 5.89
C PHE A 92 6.19 -1.74 6.89
N SER A 93 6.32 -1.11 8.07
CA SER A 93 5.27 -1.17 9.10
C SER A 93 3.93 -0.68 8.55
N GLY A 94 2.95 -1.58 8.62
CA GLY A 94 1.72 -1.57 7.83
C GLY A 94 0.95 -0.25 7.90
N GLY A 95 0.65 0.28 6.72
CA GLY A 95 -0.37 1.30 6.56
C GLY A 95 -0.21 2.11 5.28
N HIS A 96 0.95 2.72 5.06
CA HIS A 96 1.08 3.73 4.01
C HIS A 96 2.47 3.68 3.37
N VAL A 97 2.65 2.77 2.41
CA VAL A 97 3.67 2.97 1.38
C VAL A 97 3.22 4.18 0.56
N ARG A 98 3.65 5.39 0.97
CA ARG A 98 3.40 6.64 0.25
C ARG A 98 4.23 6.67 -1.04
N LEU A 99 3.75 5.95 -2.06
CA LEU A 99 4.27 6.05 -3.40
C LEU A 99 3.47 7.09 -4.19
N GLY A 100 3.90 8.35 -4.14
CA GLY A 100 3.21 9.40 -4.90
C GLY A 100 3.66 10.82 -4.60
N ASP A 101 4.88 11.17 -4.98
CA ASP A 101 5.17 12.57 -5.35
C ASP A 101 4.42 12.88 -6.67
N ALA A 102 3.16 13.25 -6.55
CA ALA A 102 2.39 13.97 -7.56
C ALA A 102 1.59 15.02 -6.78
N PRO A 103 1.43 16.27 -7.27
CA PRO A 103 0.63 17.28 -6.58
C PRO A 103 -0.85 17.00 -6.85
N ALA A 104 -1.32 15.82 -6.47
CA ALA A 104 -2.73 15.52 -6.38
C ALA A 104 -3.09 15.66 -4.91
N ARG A 105 -3.80 16.75 -4.63
CA ARG A 105 -4.59 17.03 -3.43
C ARG A 105 -5.28 15.76 -2.92
N GLN A 106 -4.58 14.97 -2.11
CA GLN A 106 -5.17 13.98 -1.23
C GLN A 106 -5.34 14.69 0.09
N GLU A 107 -6.60 15.09 0.32
CA GLU A 107 -7.11 15.43 1.65
C GLU A 107 -6.72 14.27 2.56
N GLN A 108 -5.63 14.47 3.29
CA GLN A 108 -5.26 13.67 4.41
C GLN A 108 -6.30 14.00 5.48
N GLU A 109 -7.48 13.41 5.34
CA GLU A 109 -8.49 13.40 6.40
C GLU A 109 -7.79 12.80 7.62
N PRO A 110 -7.51 13.62 8.65
CA PRO A 110 -6.85 13.11 9.82
C PRO A 110 -7.77 12.05 10.40
N ASP A 111 -7.23 10.89 10.75
CA ASP A 111 -7.94 9.75 11.35
C ASP A 111 -8.88 10.16 12.53
N GLY A 112 -8.59 11.32 13.15
CA GLY A 112 -9.43 11.99 14.13
C GLY A 112 -10.78 12.53 13.63
N THR A 113 -10.91 12.96 12.36
CA THR A 113 -12.16 13.52 11.83
C THR A 113 -13.20 12.42 11.59
N VAL A 114 -12.81 11.30 10.99
CA VAL A 114 -13.71 10.15 10.74
C VAL A 114 -14.19 9.54 12.06
N THR A 115 -13.30 9.40 13.04
CA THR A 115 -13.66 8.90 14.37
C THR A 115 -14.64 9.83 15.09
N VAL A 116 -14.46 11.15 14.99
CA VAL A 116 -15.44 12.12 15.53
C VAL A 116 -16.81 11.98 14.87
N TYR A 117 -16.89 11.87 13.54
CA TYR A 117 -18.18 11.68 12.86
C TYR A 117 -18.88 10.39 13.26
N LEU A 118 -18.13 9.30 13.44
CA LEU A 118 -18.67 8.02 13.89
C LEU A 118 -19.24 8.12 15.30
N VAL A 119 -18.53 8.76 16.22
CA VAL A 119 -18.99 8.97 17.61
C VAL A 119 -20.25 9.83 17.64
N VAL A 120 -20.27 10.95 16.90
CA VAL A 120 -21.43 11.86 16.85
C VAL A 120 -22.65 11.18 16.23
N SER A 121 -22.45 10.46 15.12
CA SER A 121 -23.53 9.72 14.45
C SER A 121 -24.09 8.62 15.35
N LEU A 122 -23.23 7.85 16.02
CA LEU A 122 -23.65 6.78 16.91
C LEU A 122 -24.42 7.31 18.13
N ALA A 123 -23.94 8.39 18.73
CA ALA A 123 -24.60 9.04 19.88
C ALA A 123 -25.99 9.57 19.50
N SER A 124 -26.10 10.24 18.35
CA SER A 124 -27.38 10.79 17.87
C SER A 124 -28.40 9.69 17.53
N ILE A 125 -28.00 8.63 16.82
CA ILE A 125 -28.89 7.50 16.49
C ILE A 125 -29.39 6.82 17.76
N SER A 126 -28.49 6.55 18.72
CA SER A 126 -28.86 5.94 20.01
C SER A 126 -29.85 6.79 20.79
N PHE A 127 -29.67 8.11 20.80
CA PHE A 127 -30.56 9.04 21.48
C PHE A 127 -31.95 9.09 20.84
N LEU A 128 -32.02 9.24 19.50
CA LEU A 128 -33.30 9.25 18.78
C LEU A 128 -34.07 7.94 18.94
N PHE A 129 -33.36 6.80 18.92
CA PHE A 129 -33.95 5.49 19.16
C PHE A 129 -34.55 5.39 20.57
N LEU A 130 -33.81 5.80 21.60
CA LEU A 130 -34.29 5.79 22.98
C LEU A 130 -35.52 6.70 23.16
N ALA A 131 -35.48 7.92 22.61
CA ALA A 131 -36.61 8.86 22.66
C ALA A 131 -37.85 8.29 21.95
N ALA A 132 -37.68 7.66 20.79
CA ALA A 132 -38.76 6.98 20.07
C ALA A 132 -39.37 5.86 20.92
N VAL A 133 -38.56 5.00 21.53
CA VAL A 133 -39.05 3.93 22.42
C VAL A 133 -39.83 4.49 23.61
N VAL A 134 -39.30 5.50 24.31
CA VAL A 134 -39.98 6.14 25.45
C VAL A 134 -41.31 6.75 25.03
N SER A 135 -41.34 7.50 23.91
CA SER A 135 -42.59 8.08 23.40
C SER A 135 -43.63 7.02 23.05
N LEU A 136 -43.24 5.90 22.43
CA LEU A 136 -44.13 4.79 22.10
C LEU A 136 -44.68 4.12 23.37
N VAL A 137 -43.85 3.93 24.40
CA VAL A 137 -44.27 3.39 25.70
C VAL A 137 -45.29 4.33 26.35
N VAL A 138 -44.99 5.63 26.44
CA VAL A 138 -45.89 6.63 27.02
C VAL A 138 -47.22 6.67 26.26
N VAL A 139 -47.21 6.70 24.93
CA VAL A 139 -48.42 6.68 24.10
C VAL A 139 -49.20 5.38 24.30
N LYS A 140 -48.54 4.22 24.32
CA LYS A 140 -49.20 2.93 24.58
C LYS A 140 -49.82 2.88 25.98
N LEU A 141 -49.14 3.38 27.01
CA LEU A 141 -49.67 3.45 28.37
C LEU A 141 -50.88 4.39 28.44
N HIS A 142 -50.81 5.57 27.83
CA HIS A 142 -51.97 6.48 27.78
C HIS A 142 -53.15 5.89 27.00
N ARG A 143 -52.90 5.19 25.88
CA ARG A 143 -53.95 4.51 25.12
C ARG A 143 -54.57 3.35 25.91
N SER A 144 -53.77 2.56 26.63
CA SER A 144 -54.26 1.45 27.46
C SER A 144 -55.12 1.94 28.62
N ARG A 145 -54.69 2.99 29.34
CA ARG A 145 -55.46 3.58 30.44
C ARG A 145 -56.81 4.15 29.96
N ARG A 146 -56.82 4.83 28.80
CA ARG A 146 -58.06 5.33 28.18
C ARG A 146 -59.00 4.22 27.69
N ALA A 147 -58.45 3.06 27.32
CA ALA A 147 -59.27 1.90 26.98
C ALA A 147 -59.90 1.31 28.25
N GLU A 148 -59.13 1.17 29.33
CA GLU A 148 -59.59 0.61 30.61
C GLU A 148 -60.68 1.47 31.28
N GLU A 149 -60.56 2.80 31.26
CA GLU A 149 -61.61 3.73 31.74
C GLU A 149 -62.94 3.62 30.98
N ARG A 150 -62.93 3.10 29.75
CA ARG A 150 -64.13 2.96 28.90
C ARG A 150 -64.83 1.59 29.07
N TYR A 151 -64.24 0.65 29.82
CA TYR A 151 -64.79 -0.68 30.09
C TYR A 151 -65.36 -0.87 31.51
N LEU A 152 -65.30 0.14 32.39
CA LEU A 152 -66.05 0.12 33.64
C LEU A 152 -67.53 0.44 33.34
N PRO A 153 -68.46 -0.51 33.46
CA PRO A 153 -69.88 -0.22 33.27
C PRO A 153 -70.32 0.68 34.42
N ALA A 154 -71.02 1.78 34.09
CA ALA A 154 -71.75 2.54 35.08
C ALA A 154 -72.81 1.61 35.69
N VAL A 155 -72.67 1.30 36.98
CA VAL A 155 -73.68 0.65 37.82
C VAL A 155 -74.54 1.71 38.46
#